data_AF-A0AAD9JVA6-F1
#
_entry.id   AF-A0AAD9JVA6-F1
#
_cell.length_a   1.000
_cell.length_b   1.000
_cell.length_c   1.000
_cell.angle_alpha   90.00
_cell.angle_beta   90.00
_cell.angle_gamma   90.00
#
_symmetry.space_group_name_H-M   'P 1'
#
loop_
_entity.id
_entity.type
_entity.pdbx_description
1 polymer ?
#
loop_
_entity_poly.entity_id
_entity_poly.type
_entity_poly.pdbx_seq_one_letter_code
_entity_poly.pdbx_strand_id
1 'polypeptide(L)'
;MPQGYCSFPAFLWKTKYGGADSHRKWISKTEYAQNTDLWEKQKVITAMETELSVQHKLHASCRGHQADSEVPCFRQQIEYRIICISEEPDEKYRVRQYVNGRYLFTCLKFVRRNKNVVQVYSAAPATVNEDRLCHDGVLHREEWPWVVPVQQEWTFCPFKGGFDFHASMGHTSEELCADVWQPARMESECVKGEGLTFYFPKEACSPFSPRRPEETLYCWASWQEASYMFIILAEANQIPRYVLVSTPPHPIPDVHWLPTVRR
;
A
#
# COMPACT_ATOMS: atom_id res chain seq x y z
N MET A 1 9.90 1.78 39.10
CA MET A 1 9.60 2.57 37.89
C MET A 1 8.16 2.28 37.51
N PRO A 2 7.30 3.28 37.29
CA PRO A 2 5.91 3.02 36.96
C PRO A 2 5.86 2.31 35.61
N GLN A 3 5.16 1.17 35.58
CA GLN A 3 4.86 0.41 34.36
C GLN A 3 3.95 1.27 33.48
N GLY A 4 4.54 2.17 32.69
CA GLY A 4 3.86 2.74 31.54
C GLY A 4 3.58 1.60 30.58
N TYR A 5 2.31 1.21 30.44
CA TYR A 5 1.90 0.21 29.48
C TYR A 5 2.21 0.75 28.08
N CYS A 6 3.10 0.08 27.34
CA CYS A 6 3.38 0.38 25.94
C CYS A 6 2.09 0.30 25.13
N SER A 7 1.71 1.38 24.45
CA SER A 7 0.55 1.43 23.58
C SER A 7 0.95 1.80 22.16
N PHE A 8 0.43 1.06 21.19
CA PHE A 8 0.45 1.48 19.80
C PHE A 8 -0.33 2.79 19.60
N PRO A 9 0.00 3.58 18.56
CA PRO A 9 -0.70 4.82 18.27
C PRO A 9 -2.20 4.60 18.13
N ALA A 10 -2.98 5.49 18.75
CA ALA A 10 -4.45 5.42 18.75
C ALA A 10 -5.05 5.30 17.33
N PHE A 11 -4.41 5.88 16.31
CA PHE A 11 -4.91 5.78 14.94
C PHE A 11 -4.87 4.35 14.37
N LEU A 12 -4.04 3.46 14.91
CA LEU A 12 -3.96 2.08 14.48
C LEU A 12 -5.15 1.26 14.95
N TRP A 13 -5.67 1.51 16.15
CA TRP A 13 -6.67 0.64 16.79
C TRP A 13 -8.02 1.31 17.08
N LYS A 14 -8.09 2.63 17.28
CA LYS A 14 -9.37 3.33 17.49
C LYS A 14 -10.17 3.41 16.19
N THR A 15 -11.43 3.00 16.26
CA THR A 15 -12.42 3.21 15.21
C THR A 15 -13.20 4.51 15.48
N LYS A 16 -13.75 5.11 14.41
CA LYS A 16 -14.55 6.35 14.52
C LYS A 16 -15.88 6.12 15.26
N TYR A 17 -16.40 4.90 15.20
CA TYR A 17 -17.61 4.47 15.90
C TYR A 17 -17.17 3.57 17.05
N GLY A 18 -17.02 4.14 18.25
CA GLY A 18 -16.46 3.49 19.45
C GLY A 18 -17.28 2.33 20.01
N GLY A 19 -17.71 1.39 19.17
CA GLY A 19 -18.25 0.10 19.58
C GLY A 19 -17.12 -0.73 20.20
N ALA A 20 -17.40 -1.27 21.39
CA ALA A 20 -16.46 -1.98 22.26
C ALA A 20 -15.73 -3.18 21.61
N ASP A 21 -16.20 -3.67 20.46
CA ASP A 21 -15.65 -4.83 19.75
C ASP A 21 -15.03 -4.51 18.37
N SER A 22 -15.00 -3.25 17.95
CA SER A 22 -14.45 -2.91 16.63
C SER A 22 -12.94 -2.66 16.67
N HIS A 23 -12.15 -3.73 16.73
CA HIS A 23 -10.73 -3.59 16.45
C HIS A 23 -10.53 -3.14 15.00
N ARG A 24 -9.69 -2.13 14.81
CA ARG A 24 -9.38 -1.64 13.48
C ARG A 24 -8.52 -2.66 12.72
N LYS A 25 -8.92 -2.94 11.49
CA LYS A 25 -8.23 -3.86 10.58
C LYS A 25 -7.44 -3.07 9.54
N TRP A 26 -6.31 -3.64 9.14
CA TRP A 26 -5.43 -3.15 8.09
C TRP A 26 -5.05 -4.32 7.18
N ILE A 27 -4.74 -4.00 5.93
CA ILE A 27 -4.26 -4.93 4.92
C ILE A 27 -2.86 -4.47 4.55
N SER A 28 -1.85 -5.32 4.78
CA SER A 28 -0.46 -4.96 4.52
C SER A 28 0.07 -5.53 3.21
N LYS A 29 -0.53 -6.61 2.69
CA LYS A 29 -0.16 -7.23 1.42
C LYS A 29 -1.34 -7.98 0.84
N THR A 30 -1.57 -7.85 -0.46
CA THR A 30 -2.49 -8.68 -1.23
C THR A 30 -1.73 -9.26 -2.42
N GLU A 31 -1.77 -10.58 -2.57
CA GLU A 31 -1.20 -11.31 -3.70
C GLU A 31 -2.37 -11.72 -4.61
N TYR A 32 -2.30 -11.37 -5.90
CA TYR A 32 -3.36 -11.60 -6.88
C TYR A 32 -3.00 -12.77 -7.81
N ALA A 33 -4.01 -13.56 -8.20
CA ALA A 33 -3.86 -14.66 -9.14
C ALA A 33 -3.59 -14.11 -10.53
N GLN A 34 -2.42 -14.40 -11.11
CA GLN A 34 -2.12 -14.24 -12.56
C GLN A 34 -2.68 -12.95 -13.21
N ASN A 35 -2.45 -11.79 -12.61
CA ASN A 35 -2.97 -10.49 -13.07
C ASN A 35 -4.50 -10.41 -13.22
N THR A 36 -5.25 -11.10 -12.37
CA THR A 36 -6.70 -10.96 -12.25
C THR A 36 -7.07 -10.08 -11.05
N ASP A 37 -8.35 -9.76 -10.92
CA ASP A 37 -8.93 -9.14 -9.73
C ASP A 37 -9.12 -10.11 -8.55
N LEU A 38 -8.88 -11.41 -8.78
CA LEU A 38 -8.97 -12.43 -7.75
C LEU A 38 -7.70 -12.46 -6.91
N TRP A 39 -7.82 -12.16 -5.62
CA TRP A 39 -6.70 -12.29 -4.69
C TRP A 39 -6.55 -13.74 -4.20
N GLU A 40 -5.33 -14.23 -4.11
CA GLU A 40 -4.99 -15.57 -3.60
C GLU A 40 -4.63 -15.54 -2.12
N LYS A 41 -3.91 -14.49 -1.70
CA LYS A 41 -3.44 -14.35 -0.33
C LYS A 41 -3.51 -12.91 0.13
N GLN A 42 -4.01 -12.68 1.34
CA GLN A 42 -4.07 -11.37 1.95
C GLN A 42 -3.55 -11.41 3.38
N LYS A 43 -2.61 -10.51 3.71
CA LYS A 43 -2.09 -10.30 5.06
C LYS A 43 -2.91 -9.22 5.74
N VAL A 44 -3.68 -9.62 6.75
CA VAL A 44 -4.58 -8.78 7.54
C VAL A 44 -3.97 -8.58 8.92
N ILE A 45 -3.86 -7.31 9.33
CA ILE A 45 -3.43 -6.91 10.66
C ILE A 45 -4.66 -6.42 11.43
N THR A 46 -4.92 -7.01 12.59
CA THR A 46 -5.92 -6.48 13.53
C THR A 46 -5.17 -5.79 14.65
N ALA A 47 -5.38 -4.49 14.79
CA ALA A 47 -4.67 -3.67 15.76
C ALA A 47 -5.51 -3.43 17.02
N MET A 48 -4.90 -3.67 18.17
CA MET A 48 -5.38 -3.34 19.50
C MET A 48 -4.43 -2.32 20.13
N GLU A 49 -4.75 -1.85 21.33
CA GLU A 49 -3.94 -0.87 22.05
C GLU A 49 -2.51 -1.37 22.28
N THR A 50 -2.33 -2.64 22.69
CA THR A 50 -1.01 -3.19 23.07
C THR A 50 -0.58 -4.40 22.24
N GLU A 51 -1.43 -4.85 21.31
CA GLU A 51 -1.23 -6.06 20.51
C GLU A 51 -1.61 -5.83 19.04
N LEU A 52 -0.84 -6.39 18.10
CA LEU A 52 -1.23 -6.56 16.70
C LEU A 52 -1.33 -8.06 16.39
N SER A 53 -2.47 -8.49 15.88
CA SER A 53 -2.67 -9.86 15.39
C SER A 53 -2.47 -9.92 13.88
N VAL A 54 -1.54 -10.77 13.42
CA VAL A 54 -1.21 -10.96 12.01
C VAL A 54 -1.86 -12.24 11.49
N GLN A 55 -2.65 -12.11 10.42
CA GLN A 55 -3.43 -13.21 9.84
C GLN A 55 -3.23 -13.27 8.34
N HIS A 56 -3.05 -14.47 7.80
CA HIS A 56 -3.15 -14.71 6.36
C HIS A 56 -4.52 -15.26 6.03
N LYS A 57 -5.23 -14.59 5.12
CA LYS A 57 -6.39 -15.13 4.42
C LYS A 57 -5.92 -15.73 3.11
N LEU A 58 -6.30 -16.97 2.86
CA LEU A 58 -5.97 -17.70 1.65
C LEU A 58 -7.26 -18.02 0.91
N HIS A 59 -7.30 -17.69 -0.37
CA HIS A 59 -8.33 -18.14 -1.29
C HIS A 59 -8.13 -19.62 -1.58
N ALA A 60 -9.12 -20.46 -1.26
CA ALA A 60 -9.01 -21.91 -1.43
C ALA A 60 -10.25 -22.47 -2.13
N SER A 61 -10.08 -23.53 -2.93
CA SER A 61 -11.22 -24.24 -3.52
C SER A 61 -12.08 -24.87 -2.41
N CYS A 62 -13.41 -24.70 -2.49
CA CYS A 62 -14.38 -25.28 -1.57
C CYS A 62 -14.51 -26.81 -1.76
N ARG A 63 -13.43 -27.59 -1.59
CA ARG A 63 -13.54 -29.05 -1.62
C ARG A 63 -14.22 -29.55 -0.34
N GLY A 64 -15.52 -29.86 -0.42
CA GLY A 64 -16.29 -30.52 0.65
C GLY A 64 -17.65 -29.90 0.97
N HIS A 65 -17.98 -28.73 0.41
CA HIS A 65 -19.33 -28.16 0.44
C HIS A 65 -19.87 -28.07 -0.98
N GLN A 66 -21.17 -28.33 -1.13
CA GLN A 66 -21.86 -28.55 -2.40
C GLN A 66 -21.40 -27.59 -3.51
N ALA A 67 -21.20 -28.16 -4.70
CA ALA A 67 -20.65 -27.51 -5.90
C ALA A 67 -21.51 -26.37 -6.50
N ASP A 68 -22.56 -25.91 -5.80
CA ASP A 68 -23.49 -24.86 -6.23
C ASP A 68 -23.32 -23.53 -5.46
N SER A 69 -22.39 -23.44 -4.52
CA SER A 69 -22.10 -22.17 -3.86
C SER A 69 -21.13 -21.35 -4.72
N GLU A 70 -21.64 -20.35 -5.44
CA GLU A 70 -20.86 -19.27 -6.07
C GLU A 70 -20.03 -18.44 -5.06
N VAL A 71 -20.17 -18.72 -3.75
CA VAL A 71 -19.45 -18.01 -2.69
C VAL A 71 -18.04 -18.58 -2.54
N PRO A 72 -16.97 -17.77 -2.73
CA PRO A 72 -15.59 -18.20 -2.52
C PRO A 72 -15.33 -18.57 -1.05
N CYS A 73 -14.68 -19.70 -0.81
CA CYS A 73 -14.25 -20.11 0.52
C CYS A 73 -12.88 -19.52 0.87
N PHE A 74 -12.77 -18.95 2.06
CA PHE A 74 -11.51 -18.40 2.56
C PHE A 74 -11.02 -19.17 3.78
N ARG A 75 -9.77 -19.64 3.75
CA ARG A 75 -9.12 -20.19 4.93
C ARG A 75 -8.36 -19.07 5.63
N GLN A 76 -8.64 -18.86 6.92
CA GLN A 76 -7.91 -17.91 7.74
C GLN A 76 -6.93 -18.65 8.64
N GLN A 77 -5.67 -18.22 8.62
CA GLN A 77 -4.62 -18.76 9.48
C GLN A 77 -3.96 -17.60 10.22
N ILE A 78 -4.08 -17.59 11.56
CA ILE A 78 -3.30 -16.69 12.40
C ILE A 78 -1.85 -17.17 12.35
N GLU A 79 -0.94 -16.26 12.02
CA GLU A 79 0.49 -16.61 11.92
C GLU A 79 1.19 -16.33 13.25
N TYR A 80 1.04 -15.11 13.77
CA TYR A 80 1.63 -14.70 15.03
C TYR A 80 0.97 -13.41 15.57
N ARG A 81 1.30 -13.10 16.83
CA ARG A 81 0.94 -11.87 17.52
C ARG A 81 2.19 -11.03 17.77
N ILE A 82 2.04 -9.72 17.70
CA ILE A 82 3.06 -8.72 17.99
C ILE A 82 2.61 -7.97 19.23
N ILE A 83 3.41 -7.99 20.30
CA ILE A 83 3.10 -7.36 21.58
C ILE A 83 4.02 -6.16 21.80
N CYS A 84 3.45 -5.01 22.14
CA CYS A 84 4.17 -3.78 22.49
C CYS A 84 4.95 -3.98 23.81
N ILE A 85 6.25 -3.69 23.81
CA ILE A 85 7.11 -3.80 25.01
C ILE A 85 7.43 -2.43 25.57
N SER A 86 7.95 -1.54 24.71
CA SER A 86 8.30 -0.16 25.05
C SER A 86 8.06 0.78 23.87
N GLU A 87 7.68 2.01 24.20
CA GLU A 87 7.63 3.12 23.25
C GLU A 87 9.00 3.78 23.20
N GLU A 88 9.42 4.14 22.00
CA GLU A 88 10.70 4.78 21.71
C GLU A 88 10.41 6.13 21.02
N PRO A 89 11.38 7.07 21.01
CA PRO A 89 11.22 8.34 20.30
C PRO A 89 10.86 8.16 18.81
N ASP A 90 10.23 9.18 18.23
CA ASP A 90 9.88 9.23 16.80
C ASP A 90 8.89 8.15 16.32
N GLU A 91 7.85 7.87 17.12
CA GLU A 91 6.79 6.90 16.80
C GLU A 91 7.34 5.47 16.54
N LYS A 92 8.38 5.10 17.31
CA LYS A 92 9.02 3.79 17.27
C LYS A 92 8.55 2.94 18.46
N TYR A 93 8.52 1.63 18.26
CA TYR A 93 7.98 0.67 19.22
C TYR A 93 8.82 -0.59 19.22
N ARG A 94 9.37 -0.96 20.38
CA ARG A 94 9.94 -2.30 20.55
C ARG A 94 8.81 -3.28 20.75
N VAL A 95 8.86 -4.36 19.98
CA VAL A 95 7.82 -5.37 20.01
C VAL A 95 8.40 -6.76 20.15
N ARG A 96 7.60 -7.65 20.74
CA ARG A 96 7.88 -9.08 20.85
C ARG A 96 6.89 -9.86 20.02
N GLN A 97 7.37 -10.83 19.25
CA GLN A 97 6.55 -11.78 18.52
C GLN A 97 6.93 -13.22 18.87
N TYR A 98 5.97 -14.14 18.88
CA TYR A 98 6.21 -15.57 19.08
C TYR A 98 6.02 -16.31 17.76
N VAL A 99 7.11 -16.75 17.16
CA VAL A 99 7.15 -17.36 15.82
C VAL A 99 7.91 -18.69 15.91
N ASN A 100 7.32 -19.77 15.42
CA ASN A 100 7.94 -21.11 15.39
C ASN A 100 8.51 -21.57 16.74
N GLY A 101 7.80 -21.31 17.84
CA GLY A 101 8.22 -21.73 19.17
C GLY A 101 9.26 -20.83 19.85
N ARG A 102 9.63 -19.68 19.25
CA ARG A 102 10.65 -18.77 19.79
C ARG A 102 10.12 -17.36 19.89
N TYR A 103 10.56 -16.64 20.93
CA TYR A 103 10.37 -15.21 21.02
C TYR A 103 11.40 -14.49 20.18
N LEU A 104 10.93 -13.59 19.32
CA LEU A 104 11.75 -12.66 18.56
C LEU A 104 11.35 -11.24 18.92
N PHE A 105 12.32 -10.34 18.84
CA PHE A 105 12.19 -8.92 19.11
C PHE A 105 12.48 -8.14 17.83
N THR A 106 11.71 -7.10 17.58
CA THR A 106 11.98 -6.17 16.49
C THR A 106 11.56 -4.76 16.92
N CYS A 107 11.93 -3.77 16.13
CA CYS A 107 11.42 -2.41 16.25
C CYS A 107 10.49 -2.12 15.07
N LEU A 108 9.35 -1.50 15.37
CA LEU A 108 8.40 -1.00 14.37
C LEU A 108 8.34 0.52 14.45
N LYS A 109 8.23 1.18 13.31
CA LYS A 109 7.90 2.61 13.22
C LYS A 109 6.66 2.78 12.35
N PHE A 110 5.69 3.54 12.84
CA PHE A 110 4.44 3.81 12.11
C PHE A 110 4.41 5.27 11.69
N VAL A 111 4.27 5.53 10.39
CA VAL A 111 4.09 6.89 9.87
C VAL A 111 2.71 7.01 9.26
N ARG A 112 1.83 7.75 9.91
CA ARG A 112 0.47 7.97 9.41
C ARG A 112 0.50 8.89 8.20
N ARG A 113 0.11 8.38 7.03
CA ARG A 113 -0.01 9.20 5.81
C ARG A 113 -1.36 9.89 5.74
N ASN A 114 -2.45 9.17 6.02
CA ASN A 114 -3.79 9.75 6.20
C ASN A 114 -4.68 8.81 7.04
N LYS A 115 -6.02 8.92 6.92
CA LYS A 115 -6.95 7.99 7.58
C LYS A 115 -7.01 6.62 6.93
N ASN A 116 -6.57 6.45 5.68
CA ASN A 116 -6.66 5.18 4.97
C ASN A 116 -5.36 4.41 4.97
N VAL A 117 -4.21 5.10 5.07
CA VAL A 117 -2.89 4.55 4.79
C VAL A 117 -1.89 4.87 5.90
N VAL A 118 -1.17 3.85 6.35
CA VAL A 118 -0.04 3.94 7.29
C VAL A 118 1.19 3.31 6.65
N GLN A 119 2.30 4.04 6.61
CA GLN A 119 3.58 3.47 6.21
C GLN A 119 4.23 2.82 7.43
N VAL A 120 4.74 1.60 7.25
CA VAL A 120 5.42 0.86 8.32
C VAL A 120 6.89 0.66 7.96
N TYR A 121 7.75 0.81 8.96
CA TYR A 121 9.15 0.43 8.91
C TYR A 121 9.41 -0.61 9.99
N SER A 122 10.24 -1.60 9.67
CA SER A 122 10.61 -2.65 10.61
C SER A 122 12.10 -2.96 10.55
N ALA A 123 12.68 -3.31 11.70
CA ALA A 123 14.02 -3.87 11.76
C ALA A 123 13.97 -5.40 11.54
N ALA A 124 15.11 -5.98 11.16
CA ALA A 124 15.24 -7.43 11.15
C ALA A 124 15.00 -8.01 12.56
N PRO A 125 14.22 -9.08 12.71
CA PRO A 125 13.93 -9.65 14.02
C PRO A 125 15.18 -10.30 14.64
N ALA A 126 15.36 -10.11 15.94
CA ALA A 126 16.46 -10.66 16.74
C ALA A 126 15.93 -11.53 17.90
N THR A 127 16.77 -12.42 18.44
CA THR A 127 16.41 -13.25 19.60
C THR A 127 16.56 -12.52 20.93
N VAL A 128 17.20 -11.35 20.94
CA VAL A 128 17.48 -10.52 22.11
C VAL A 128 16.91 -9.12 21.89
N ASN A 129 16.34 -8.52 22.93
CA ASN A 129 15.83 -7.15 22.92
C ASN A 129 16.98 -6.14 23.09
N GLU A 130 17.69 -5.83 22.00
CA GLU A 130 18.84 -4.92 22.01
C GLU A 130 18.43 -3.51 21.59
N ASP A 131 19.10 -2.48 22.15
CA ASP A 131 18.76 -1.07 21.88
C ASP A 131 18.91 -0.68 20.40
N ARG A 132 19.88 -1.29 19.71
CA ARG A 132 20.16 -1.02 18.29
C ARG A 132 19.02 -1.39 17.35
N LEU A 133 18.04 -2.19 17.80
CA LEU A 133 16.89 -2.58 16.97
C LEU A 133 16.08 -1.36 16.51
N CYS A 134 16.07 -0.27 17.29
CA CYS A 134 15.31 0.95 16.99
C CYS A 134 16.14 2.10 16.40
N HIS A 135 17.38 1.85 16.00
CA HIS A 135 18.16 2.85 15.27
C HIS A 135 17.59 3.07 13.86
N ASP A 136 17.49 4.32 13.40
CA ASP A 136 16.88 4.61 12.09
C ASP A 136 17.60 3.92 10.93
N GLY A 137 18.92 3.72 11.03
CA GLY A 137 19.72 3.07 9.99
C GLY A 137 19.42 1.57 9.78
N VAL A 138 18.72 0.90 10.70
CA VAL A 138 18.33 -0.52 10.56
C VAL A 138 16.85 -0.71 10.26
N LEU A 139 16.08 0.38 10.24
CA LEU A 139 14.65 0.33 9.93
C LEU A 139 14.47 0.34 8.42
N HIS A 140 13.87 -0.73 7.90
CA HIS A 140 13.55 -0.85 6.49
C HIS A 140 12.07 -0.59 6.27
N ARG A 141 11.76 0.21 5.24
CA ARG A 141 10.38 0.48 4.83
C ARG A 141 9.75 -0.81 4.31
N GLU A 142 8.57 -1.16 4.79
CA GLU A 142 7.79 -2.24 4.17
C GLU A 142 7.45 -1.88 2.72
N GLU A 143 7.50 -2.87 1.83
CA GLU A 143 7.27 -2.68 0.39
C GLU A 143 5.91 -2.06 0.08
N TRP A 144 4.88 -2.49 0.81
CA TRP A 144 3.51 -2.02 0.68
C TRP A 144 3.01 -1.39 1.99
N PRO A 145 2.37 -0.21 1.96
CA PRO A 145 1.84 0.40 3.17
C PRO A 145 0.60 -0.36 3.68
N TRP A 146 0.26 -0.17 4.95
CA TRP A 146 -0.95 -0.73 5.52
C TRP A 146 -2.15 0.12 5.11
N VAL A 147 -3.14 -0.51 4.48
CA VAL A 147 -4.36 0.15 4.01
C VAL A 147 -5.58 -0.34 4.78
N VAL A 148 -6.57 0.53 4.99
CA VAL A 148 -7.86 0.10 5.56
C VAL A 148 -8.63 -0.78 4.55
N PRO A 149 -9.43 -1.76 5.00
CA PRO A 149 -10.25 -2.56 4.10
C PRO A 149 -11.33 -1.78 3.36
N VAL A 150 -11.80 -0.68 3.95
CA VAL A 150 -12.84 0.20 3.40
C VAL A 150 -12.38 1.63 3.52
N GLN A 151 -12.41 2.37 2.41
CA GLN A 151 -12.00 3.76 2.35
C GLN A 151 -12.80 4.60 3.36
N GLN A 152 -12.10 5.28 4.27
CA GLN A 152 -12.71 6.12 5.31
C GLN A 152 -12.81 7.58 4.89
N GLU A 153 -11.99 7.99 3.93
CA GLU A 153 -11.86 9.38 3.48
C GLU A 153 -11.41 9.45 2.03
N TRP A 154 -12.05 10.32 1.26
CA TRP A 154 -11.60 10.69 -0.08
C TRP A 154 -10.37 11.61 0.01
N THR A 155 -9.33 11.29 -0.75
CA THR A 155 -8.10 12.09 -0.84
C THR A 155 -7.95 12.63 -2.26
N PHE A 156 -7.47 13.87 -2.38
CA PHE A 156 -7.19 14.43 -3.69
C PHE A 156 -5.98 13.76 -4.34
N CYS A 157 -6.06 13.53 -5.65
CA CYS A 157 -4.90 13.20 -6.45
C CYS A 157 -4.01 14.45 -6.62
N PRO A 158 -2.68 14.32 -6.49
CA PRO A 158 -1.79 15.49 -6.52
C PRO A 158 -1.51 16.02 -7.95
N PHE A 159 -2.14 15.46 -8.97
CA PHE A 159 -2.01 15.91 -10.36
C PHE A 159 -3.06 16.95 -10.71
N LYS A 160 -2.73 17.81 -11.67
CA LYS A 160 -3.67 18.78 -12.25
C LYS A 160 -3.48 18.82 -13.76
N GLY A 161 -4.56 18.60 -14.50
CA GLY A 161 -4.61 18.60 -15.95
C GLY A 161 -4.51 17.21 -16.57
N GLY A 162 -4.26 17.21 -17.88
CA GLY A 162 -4.10 16.02 -18.70
C GLY A 162 -2.64 15.78 -19.10
N PHE A 163 -2.23 14.52 -19.13
CA PHE A 163 -0.88 14.09 -19.43
C PHE A 163 -0.91 12.97 -20.46
N ASP A 164 -0.19 13.13 -21.56
CA ASP A 164 0.11 12.01 -22.44
C ASP A 164 1.27 11.22 -21.83
N PHE A 165 1.19 9.88 -21.89
CA PHE A 165 2.21 9.00 -21.34
C PHE A 165 2.47 7.79 -22.22
N HIS A 166 3.68 7.26 -22.06
CA HIS A 166 4.11 5.98 -22.59
C HIS A 166 4.29 5.03 -21.41
N ALA A 167 3.78 3.81 -21.53
CA ALA A 167 3.87 2.81 -20.47
C ALA A 167 4.71 1.63 -20.95
N SER A 168 5.43 0.98 -20.06
CA SER A 168 6.17 -0.25 -20.34
C SER A 168 5.83 -1.30 -19.30
N MET A 169 5.80 -2.58 -19.67
CA MET A 169 5.48 -3.66 -18.76
C MET A 169 6.74 -4.40 -18.29
N GLY A 170 6.89 -4.55 -16.96
CA GLY A 170 7.99 -5.30 -16.36
C GLY A 170 9.36 -4.64 -16.54
N HIS A 171 10.42 -5.46 -16.44
CA HIS A 171 11.81 -5.00 -16.54
C HIS A 171 12.33 -4.90 -17.98
N THR A 172 11.59 -5.40 -18.96
CA THR A 172 12.07 -5.55 -20.34
C THR A 172 12.11 -4.23 -21.12
N SER A 173 11.70 -3.10 -20.51
CA SER A 173 11.55 -1.80 -21.16
C SER A 173 10.69 -1.86 -22.44
N GLU A 174 9.91 -2.93 -22.61
CA GLU A 174 9.04 -3.10 -23.76
C GLU A 174 7.84 -2.17 -23.58
N GLU A 175 7.73 -1.22 -24.50
CA GLU A 175 6.68 -0.23 -24.50
C GLU A 175 5.34 -0.87 -24.90
N LEU A 176 4.33 -0.63 -24.08
CA LEU A 176 2.96 -1.02 -24.36
C LEU A 176 2.47 -0.20 -25.55
N CYS A 177 2.11 -0.93 -26.62
CA CYS A 177 1.58 -0.35 -27.86
C CYS A 177 2.56 0.55 -28.62
N ALA A 178 3.82 0.13 -28.71
CA ALA A 178 4.85 0.76 -29.54
C ALA A 178 4.46 0.92 -31.02
N ASP A 179 3.50 0.13 -31.52
CA ASP A 179 2.98 0.20 -32.90
C ASP A 179 1.86 1.23 -33.10
N VAL A 180 1.38 1.86 -32.03
CA VAL A 180 0.25 2.79 -32.08
C VAL A 180 0.74 4.23 -31.99
N TRP A 181 0.36 5.05 -32.97
CA TRP A 181 0.79 6.45 -33.03
C TRP A 181 0.19 7.33 -31.93
N GLN A 182 -1.03 6.99 -31.49
CA GLN A 182 -1.75 7.76 -30.47
C GLN A 182 -1.19 7.40 -29.09
N PRO A 183 -0.74 8.36 -28.27
CA PRO A 183 -0.26 8.09 -26.93
C PRO A 183 -1.41 7.70 -25.99
N ALA A 184 -1.09 6.99 -24.91
CA ALA A 184 -2.01 6.85 -23.79
C ALA A 184 -2.11 8.19 -23.05
N ARG A 185 -3.24 8.43 -22.37
CA ARG A 185 -3.53 9.71 -21.74
C ARG A 185 -4.09 9.54 -20.34
N MET A 186 -3.64 10.35 -19.39
CA MET A 186 -4.12 10.39 -18.02
C MET A 186 -4.73 11.75 -17.75
N GLU A 187 -5.98 11.78 -17.30
CA GLU A 187 -6.67 12.99 -16.86
C GLU A 187 -6.83 12.99 -15.34
N SER A 188 -6.47 14.09 -14.70
CA SER A 188 -6.68 14.27 -13.26
C SER A 188 -8.10 14.71 -12.92
N GLU A 189 -8.59 14.33 -11.74
CA GLU A 189 -9.85 14.85 -11.20
C GLU A 189 -9.92 16.39 -11.18
N CYS A 190 -11.06 16.93 -11.60
CA CYS A 190 -11.41 18.34 -11.42
C CYS A 190 -12.17 18.54 -10.10
N VAL A 191 -12.96 17.54 -9.70
CA VAL A 191 -13.75 17.50 -8.46
C VAL A 191 -13.27 16.36 -7.57
N LYS A 192 -13.21 16.61 -6.26
CA LYS A 192 -12.78 15.63 -5.27
C LYS A 192 -13.54 14.30 -5.41
N GLY A 193 -12.81 13.22 -5.63
CA GLY A 193 -13.37 11.88 -5.69
C GLY A 193 -13.78 11.44 -7.10
N GLU A 194 -13.47 12.21 -8.14
CA GLU A 194 -13.56 11.75 -9.53
C GLU A 194 -12.43 10.76 -9.87
N GLY A 195 -11.29 10.87 -9.21
CA GLY A 195 -10.13 10.01 -9.45
C GLY A 195 -9.27 10.43 -10.65
N LEU A 196 -8.43 9.52 -11.12
CA LEU A 196 -7.59 9.65 -12.31
C LEU A 196 -8.15 8.74 -13.39
N THR A 197 -8.47 9.31 -14.55
CA THR A 197 -8.95 8.52 -15.70
C THR A 197 -7.80 8.28 -16.66
N PHE A 198 -7.56 7.02 -16.98
CA PHE A 198 -6.54 6.57 -17.91
C PHE A 198 -7.23 6.12 -19.21
N TYR A 199 -6.81 6.69 -20.32
CA TYR A 199 -7.24 6.38 -21.66
C TYR A 199 -6.12 5.68 -22.41
N PHE A 200 -6.46 4.56 -23.03
CA PHE A 200 -5.55 3.72 -23.80
C PHE A 200 -6.05 3.63 -25.25
N PRO A 201 -5.15 3.69 -26.25
CA PRO A 201 -5.56 3.62 -27.66
C PRO A 201 -6.28 2.33 -28.04
N LYS A 202 -5.93 1.22 -27.39
CA LYS A 202 -6.55 -0.11 -27.54
C LYS A 202 -6.55 -0.80 -26.18
N GLU A 203 -7.48 -1.74 -25.98
CA GLU A 203 -7.56 -2.53 -24.73
C GLU A 203 -6.24 -3.26 -24.41
N ALA A 204 -5.56 -3.78 -25.44
CA ALA A 204 -4.29 -4.47 -25.29
C ALA A 204 -3.16 -3.59 -24.70
N CYS A 205 -3.29 -2.25 -24.79
CA CYS A 205 -2.33 -1.30 -24.23
C CYS A 205 -2.54 -1.06 -22.73
N SER A 206 -3.67 -1.49 -22.17
CA SER A 206 -3.98 -1.28 -20.77
C SER A 206 -3.19 -2.24 -19.89
N PRO A 207 -2.43 -1.74 -18.90
CA PRO A 207 -1.77 -2.59 -17.90
C PRO A 207 -2.74 -3.06 -16.81
N PHE A 208 -4.00 -2.60 -16.82
CA PHE A 208 -4.99 -2.90 -15.81
C PHE A 208 -5.75 -4.20 -16.09
N SER A 209 -6.41 -4.74 -15.06
CA SER A 209 -7.18 -5.98 -15.15
C SER A 209 -8.58 -5.80 -14.57
N PRO A 210 -9.65 -5.99 -15.37
CA PRO A 210 -9.63 -6.38 -16.78
C PRO A 210 -9.04 -5.27 -17.68
N ARG A 211 -8.46 -5.66 -18.82
CA ARG A 211 -7.92 -4.71 -19.79
C ARG A 211 -9.05 -3.94 -20.45
N ARG A 212 -8.98 -2.61 -20.38
CA ARG A 212 -10.02 -1.70 -20.90
C ARG A 212 -9.38 -0.50 -21.59
N PRO A 213 -10.05 0.11 -22.58
CA PRO A 213 -9.53 1.31 -23.23
C PRO A 213 -9.65 2.54 -22.32
N GLU A 214 -10.44 2.46 -21.26
CA GLU A 214 -10.62 3.50 -20.26
C GLU A 214 -10.70 2.86 -18.87
N GLU A 215 -9.97 3.39 -17.90
CA GLU A 215 -10.02 2.94 -16.50
C GLU A 215 -9.90 4.14 -15.56
N THR A 216 -10.74 4.17 -14.50
CA THR A 216 -10.72 5.26 -13.52
C THR A 216 -10.28 4.74 -12.16
N LEU A 217 -9.20 5.33 -11.63
CA LEU A 217 -8.60 4.95 -10.36
C LEU A 217 -8.70 6.09 -9.35
N TYR A 218 -9.08 5.77 -8.13
CA TYR A 218 -9.33 6.72 -7.06
C TYR A 218 -8.14 6.80 -6.11
N CYS A 219 -7.78 8.01 -5.72
CA CYS A 219 -6.69 8.25 -4.78
C CYS A 219 -7.08 7.94 -3.34
N TRP A 220 -6.38 6.97 -2.77
CA TRP A 220 -6.53 6.56 -1.38
C TRP A 220 -5.63 7.33 -0.44
N ALA A 221 -4.42 7.68 -0.89
CA ALA A 221 -3.46 8.53 -0.21
C ALA A 221 -2.41 9.05 -1.20
N SER A 222 -1.79 10.17 -0.86
CA SER A 222 -0.59 10.67 -1.51
C SER A 222 0.35 11.29 -0.49
N TRP A 223 1.67 11.18 -0.71
CA TRP A 223 2.67 11.85 0.12
C TRP A 223 3.99 12.01 -0.62
N GLN A 224 4.75 13.03 -0.22
CA GLN A 224 6.11 13.24 -0.71
C GLN A 224 7.10 12.61 0.26
N GLU A 225 8.08 11.90 -0.27
CA GLU A 225 9.20 11.36 0.50
C GLU A 225 10.47 11.46 -0.35
N ALA A 226 11.46 12.19 0.17
CA ALA A 226 12.62 12.63 -0.59
C ALA A 226 12.19 13.32 -1.91
N SER A 227 12.72 12.87 -3.05
CA SER A 227 12.42 13.41 -4.38
C SER A 227 11.33 12.63 -5.12
N TYR A 228 10.46 11.93 -4.40
CA TYR A 228 9.38 11.13 -4.99
C TYR A 228 8.02 11.50 -4.39
N MET A 229 7.00 11.51 -5.25
CA MET A 229 5.59 11.57 -4.90
C MET A 229 5.00 10.16 -5.05
N PHE A 230 4.48 9.63 -3.96
CA PHE A 230 3.81 8.33 -3.92
C PHE A 230 2.31 8.55 -3.90
N ILE A 231 1.58 7.76 -4.69
CA ILE A 231 0.13 7.83 -4.79
C ILE A 231 -0.43 6.41 -4.78
N ILE A 232 -1.31 6.14 -3.82
CA ILE A 232 -1.99 4.85 -3.67
C ILE A 232 -3.33 4.94 -4.38
N LEU A 233 -3.54 4.03 -5.33
CA LEU A 233 -4.66 4.04 -6.27
C LEU A 233 -5.44 2.72 -6.19
N ALA A 234 -6.76 2.81 -6.35
CA ALA A 234 -7.69 1.67 -6.39
C ALA A 234 -8.84 1.94 -7.36
N GLU A 235 -9.50 0.89 -7.85
CA GLU A 235 -10.79 1.02 -8.49
C GLU A 235 -11.88 1.43 -7.49
N ALA A 236 -13.04 1.81 -8.03
CA ALA A 236 -14.22 2.07 -7.24
C ALA A 236 -14.55 0.89 -6.32
N ASN A 237 -14.67 1.16 -5.01
CA ASN A 237 -15.02 0.18 -3.98
C ASN A 237 -14.05 -1.01 -3.84
N GLN A 238 -12.85 -0.92 -4.39
CA GLN A 238 -11.80 -1.94 -4.25
C GLN A 238 -10.72 -1.50 -3.28
N ILE A 239 -9.99 -2.48 -2.73
CA ILE A 239 -8.78 -2.23 -1.95
C ILE A 239 -7.68 -1.79 -2.91
N PRO A 240 -6.82 -0.82 -2.55
CA PRO A 240 -5.74 -0.39 -3.41
C PRO A 240 -4.83 -1.52 -3.84
N ARG A 241 -4.53 -1.52 -5.15
CA ARG A 241 -3.61 -2.47 -5.78
C ARG A 241 -2.53 -1.80 -6.60
N TYR A 242 -2.58 -0.48 -6.76
CA TYR A 242 -1.62 0.26 -7.56
C TYR A 242 -0.91 1.33 -6.73
N VAL A 243 0.38 1.49 -7.00
CA VAL A 243 1.18 2.63 -6.56
C VAL A 243 1.67 3.34 -7.81
N LEU A 244 1.36 4.62 -7.92
CA LEU A 244 2.01 5.50 -8.89
C LEU A 244 3.10 6.28 -8.17
N VAL A 245 4.31 6.21 -8.72
CA VAL A 245 5.47 6.97 -8.24
C VAL A 245 5.85 7.97 -9.31
N SER A 246 5.84 9.26 -8.98
CA SER A 246 6.38 10.30 -9.84
C SER A 246 7.55 11.00 -9.18
N THR A 247 8.53 11.38 -9.98
CA THR A 247 9.53 12.37 -9.56
C THR A 247 8.95 13.75 -9.84
N PRO A 248 9.08 14.73 -8.93
CA PRO A 248 8.86 16.12 -9.28
C PRO A 248 9.72 16.42 -10.52
N PRO A 249 9.24 17.24 -11.46
CA PRO A 249 10.11 17.77 -12.48
C PRO A 249 11.33 18.36 -11.76
N HIS A 250 12.53 17.94 -12.15
CA HIS A 250 13.73 18.64 -11.69
C HIS A 250 13.48 20.14 -11.93
N PRO A 251 13.79 21.03 -10.96
CA PRO A 251 13.92 22.43 -11.30
C PRO A 251 15.00 22.46 -12.38
N ILE A 252 14.58 22.65 -13.64
CA ILE A 252 15.48 22.80 -14.76
C ILE A 252 16.42 23.94 -14.34
N PRO A 253 17.73 23.72 -14.12
CA PRO A 253 18.64 24.84 -14.04
C PRO A 253 18.57 25.50 -15.41
N ASP A 254 18.18 26.77 -15.42
CA ASP A 254 18.16 27.72 -16.52
C ASP A 254 18.28 27.14 -17.94
N VAL A 255 17.22 27.39 -18.71
CA VAL A 255 17.20 27.25 -20.16
C VAL A 255 18.35 28.04 -20.77
N HIS A 256 19.51 27.40 -20.94
CA HIS A 256 20.52 27.86 -21.86
C HIS A 256 20.12 27.39 -23.26
N TRP A 257 19.38 28.26 -23.94
CA TRP A 257 19.41 28.29 -25.40
C TRP A 257 20.86 28.50 -25.84
N LEU A 258 21.47 27.48 -26.44
CA LEU A 258 22.52 27.71 -27.40
C LEU A 258 22.25 26.88 -28.67
N PRO A 259 22.15 27.54 -29.83
CA PRO A 259 21.92 26.88 -31.10
C PRO A 259 23.27 26.44 -31.66
N THR A 260 23.40 25.21 -32.17
CA THR A 260 24.10 25.04 -33.45
C THR A 260 23.87 23.68 -34.11
N VAL A 261 23.39 23.79 -35.34
CA VAL A 261 23.51 22.85 -36.45
C VAL A 261 24.96 22.40 -36.63
N ARG A 262 25.22 21.12 -36.95
CA ARG A 262 25.83 20.70 -38.25
C ARG A 262 26.16 19.20 -38.35
N ARG A 263 25.65 18.67 -39.47
CA ARG A 263 25.99 17.49 -40.31
C ARG A 263 25.77 16.11 -39.72
#